data_AF-A0A8H5AAH7-F1
#
_entry.id   AF-A0A8H5AAH7-F1
#
_cell.length_a   1.000
_cell.length_b   1.000
_cell.length_c   1.000
_cell.angle_alpha   90.00
_cell.angle_beta   90.00
_cell.angle_gamma   90.00
#
_symmetry.space_group_name_H-M   'P 1'
#
loop_
_entity.id
_entity.type
_entity.pdbx_description
1 polymer ?
#
loop_
_entity_poly.entity_id
_entity_poly.type
_entity_poly.pdbx_seq_one_letter_code
_entity_poly.pdbx_strand_id
1 'polypeptide(L)'
;MAAQITPSKQAASAIENFKMESPVKKLDFGAANKENEPLNKSLDTTDLKTKIVEEPKKEETKAAVAPGIKSEEADEPLLQENPQRFVLFPIKYHEIWQMYKKAEASFWTAEEIDLSKDLHDWNNRLTADEQFFVSHILAFFASDGIVNENLVERFSGEVQI
;
A
#
# COMPACT_ATOMS: atom_id res chain seq x y z
N MET A 1 46.85 -44.28 29.15
CA MET A 1 47.21 -44.31 27.71
C MET A 1 46.20 -43.42 27.00
N ALA A 2 46.64 -42.33 26.39
CA ALA A 2 45.76 -41.38 25.71
C ALA A 2 45.26 -42.00 24.39
N ALA A 3 43.95 -42.13 24.24
CA ALA A 3 43.35 -42.65 23.01
C ALA A 3 43.57 -41.63 21.88
N GLN A 4 44.29 -42.02 20.83
CA GLN A 4 44.50 -41.20 19.65
C GLN A 4 43.19 -41.04 18.90
N ILE A 5 42.83 -39.80 18.62
CA ILE A 5 41.57 -39.40 18.01
C ILE A 5 41.66 -39.72 16.51
N THR A 6 40.67 -40.42 15.96
CA THR A 6 40.61 -40.79 14.55
C THR A 6 40.47 -39.53 13.68
N PRO A 7 41.09 -39.44 12.49
CA PRO A 7 41.03 -38.25 11.63
C PRO A 7 39.61 -37.78 11.30
N SER A 8 38.68 -38.73 11.15
CA SER A 8 37.25 -38.47 10.94
C SER A 8 36.59 -37.76 12.13
N LYS A 9 37.01 -38.09 13.35
CA LYS A 9 36.50 -37.47 14.58
C LYS A 9 37.07 -36.07 14.81
N GLN A 10 38.29 -35.82 14.33
CA GLN A 10 38.91 -34.51 14.30
C GLN A 10 38.28 -33.59 13.24
N ALA A 11 37.90 -34.15 12.08
CA ALA A 11 37.14 -33.43 11.06
C ALA A 11 35.71 -33.08 11.53
N ALA A 12 35.03 -34.00 12.22
CA ALA A 12 33.70 -33.75 12.78
C ALA A 12 33.71 -32.64 13.85
N SER A 13 34.70 -32.65 14.76
CA SER A 13 34.81 -31.58 15.76
C SER A 13 35.23 -30.23 15.15
N ALA A 14 35.94 -30.24 14.02
CA ALA A 14 36.26 -29.02 13.28
C ALA A 14 35.02 -28.40 12.62
N ILE A 15 34.07 -29.23 12.16
CA ILE A 15 32.81 -28.78 11.57
C ILE A 15 31.83 -28.26 12.63
N GLU A 16 31.78 -28.87 13.83
CA GLU A 16 30.99 -28.34 14.95
C GLU A 16 31.47 -26.95 15.42
N ASN A 17 32.77 -26.67 15.32
CA ASN A 17 33.33 -25.34 15.62
C ASN A 17 33.18 -24.33 14.48
N PHE A 18 32.67 -24.72 13.30
CA PHE A 18 32.39 -23.82 12.21
C PHE A 18 31.06 -23.09 12.46
N LYS A 19 31.15 -21.94 13.12
CA LYS A 19 30.03 -21.02 13.31
C LYS A 19 29.66 -20.40 11.95
N MET A 20 28.68 -20.98 11.27
CA MET A 20 28.07 -20.44 10.04
C MET A 20 27.17 -19.24 10.38
N GLU A 21 27.77 -18.12 10.80
CA GLU A 21 27.11 -16.82 10.66
C GLU A 21 27.42 -16.31 9.25
N SER A 22 26.37 -16.06 8.46
CA SER A 22 26.51 -15.56 7.09
C SER A 22 27.26 -14.22 7.10
N PRO A 23 28.01 -13.86 6.04
CA PRO A 23 28.71 -12.58 5.95
C PRO A 23 27.76 -11.37 5.81
N VAL A 24 26.45 -11.56 6.02
CA VAL A 24 25.50 -10.46 6.00
C VAL A 24 25.67 -9.72 7.32
N LYS A 25 26.40 -8.60 7.25
CA LYS A 25 26.46 -7.55 8.27
C LYS A 25 25.09 -7.48 8.96
N LYS A 26 25.00 -7.95 10.22
CA LYS A 26 23.76 -7.87 11.02
C LYS A 26 23.33 -6.40 11.00
N LEU A 27 22.19 -6.13 10.38
CA LEU A 27 21.62 -4.79 10.33
C LEU A 27 21.29 -4.41 11.78
N ASP A 28 22.00 -3.41 12.29
CA ASP A 28 21.77 -2.86 13.62
C ASP A 28 20.56 -1.93 13.55
N PHE A 29 19.42 -2.39 14.08
CA PHE A 29 18.21 -1.58 14.22
C PHE A 29 18.23 -0.68 15.46
N GLY A 30 19.35 -0.66 16.20
CA GLY A 30 19.59 0.16 17.37
C GLY A 30 19.34 1.64 17.11
N ALA A 31 18.73 2.31 18.08
CA ALA A 31 18.38 3.73 18.01
C ALA A 31 19.60 4.67 18.10
N ALA A 32 20.82 4.13 18.18
CA ALA A 32 22.02 4.86 18.61
C ALA A 32 22.47 5.98 17.65
N ASN A 33 21.98 6.01 16.40
CA ASN A 33 22.30 7.05 15.42
C ASN A 33 21.05 7.58 14.66
N LYS A 34 19.85 7.39 15.23
CA LYS A 34 18.61 7.92 14.62
C LYS A 34 18.40 9.35 15.10
N GLU A 35 18.66 10.34 14.24
CA GLU A 35 18.35 11.75 14.51
C GLU A 35 16.84 11.99 14.68
N ASN A 36 16.02 11.09 14.14
CA ASN A 36 14.57 11.08 14.33
C ASN A 36 14.21 10.27 15.57
N GLU A 37 13.81 10.95 16.63
CA GLU A 37 13.15 10.37 17.81
C GLU A 37 11.98 9.47 17.37
N PRO A 38 11.82 8.26 17.93
CA PRO A 38 10.65 7.45 17.66
C PRO A 38 9.43 8.15 18.23
N LEU A 39 8.53 8.65 17.36
CA LEU A 39 7.21 9.12 17.78
C LEU A 39 6.35 7.91 18.18
N ASN A 40 6.68 7.27 19.29
CA ASN A 40 5.80 6.39 20.02
C ASN A 40 4.90 7.27 20.90
N LYS A 41 4.05 8.04 20.25
CA LYS A 41 2.94 8.72 20.93
C LYS A 41 1.68 8.38 20.15
N SER A 42 1.02 7.32 20.64
CA SER A 42 -0.40 7.02 20.50
C SER A 42 -1.12 7.93 19.49
N LEU A 43 -1.33 7.41 18.28
CA LEU A 43 -2.47 7.80 17.46
C LEU A 43 -3.63 6.88 17.86
N ASP A 44 -4.07 6.96 19.12
CA ASP A 44 -5.35 6.39 19.53
C ASP A 44 -6.45 7.26 18.93
N THR A 45 -7.05 6.79 17.83
CA THR A 45 -8.30 7.33 17.31
C THR A 45 -9.45 6.87 18.19
N THR A 46 -9.52 7.38 19.41
CA THR A 46 -10.67 7.27 20.28
C THR A 46 -11.00 8.68 20.72
N ASP A 47 -11.92 9.38 20.03
CA ASP A 47 -12.75 10.47 20.60
C ASP A 47 -13.53 11.24 19.53
N LEU A 48 -14.37 10.56 18.73
CA LEU A 48 -15.50 11.20 18.03
C LEU A 48 -16.72 10.27 18.05
N LYS A 49 -17.31 10.08 19.24
CA LYS A 49 -18.70 9.61 19.40
C LYS A 49 -19.49 10.70 20.12
N THR A 50 -20.02 11.65 19.36
CA THR A 50 -21.05 12.57 19.86
C THR A 50 -22.37 12.21 19.20
N LYS A 51 -23.31 11.82 20.06
CA LYS A 51 -24.70 11.44 19.77
C LYS A 51 -25.45 12.56 19.05
N ILE A 52 -26.21 12.23 18.01
CA ILE A 52 -27.30 13.06 17.49
C ILE A 52 -28.58 12.23 17.54
N VAL A 53 -29.65 12.88 17.97
CA VAL A 53 -30.94 12.38 18.44
C VAL A 53 -31.94 12.27 17.28
N GLU A 54 -32.73 11.18 17.22
CA GLU A 54 -33.88 10.96 16.30
C GLU A 54 -35.06 11.92 16.59
N GLU A 55 -35.84 12.42 15.63
CA GLU A 55 -37.01 11.82 14.93
C GLU A 55 -37.68 12.91 14.01
N PRO A 56 -38.72 12.66 13.16
CA PRO A 56 -39.21 11.46 12.45
C PRO A 56 -39.50 11.65 10.92
N LYS A 57 -39.80 10.51 10.25
CA LYS A 57 -40.08 10.23 8.81
C LYS A 57 -41.02 11.17 8.00
N LYS A 58 -40.71 11.27 6.69
CA LYS A 58 -41.68 11.06 5.59
C LYS A 58 -41.09 10.12 4.53
N GLU A 59 -41.89 9.13 4.11
CA GLU A 59 -41.56 8.09 3.14
C GLU A 59 -41.75 8.58 1.71
N GLU A 60 -40.76 8.40 0.84
CA GLU A 60 -40.93 8.41 -0.61
C GLU A 60 -39.86 7.51 -1.28
N THR A 61 -40.35 6.51 -2.03
CA THR A 61 -39.69 5.57 -2.97
C THR A 61 -38.19 5.29 -2.83
N LYS A 62 -37.84 4.13 -2.26
CA LYS A 62 -36.47 3.60 -2.22
C LYS A 62 -35.96 3.25 -3.62
N ALA A 63 -35.09 4.09 -4.18
CA ALA A 63 -34.13 3.65 -5.19
C ALA A 63 -33.14 2.68 -4.52
N ALA A 64 -32.72 1.63 -5.22
CA ALA A 64 -31.73 0.70 -4.70
C ALA A 64 -30.41 1.46 -4.51
N VAL A 65 -29.87 1.39 -3.30
CA VAL A 65 -28.60 1.99 -2.90
C VAL A 65 -27.62 0.84 -2.68
N ALA A 66 -26.36 1.00 -3.07
CA ALA A 66 -25.33 -0.03 -2.92
C ALA A 66 -25.24 -0.57 -1.48
N PRO A 67 -24.98 -1.89 -1.28
CA PRO A 67 -25.02 -2.51 0.04
C PRO A 67 -23.91 -1.97 0.95
N GLY A 68 -24.27 -1.19 1.97
CA GLY A 68 -23.33 -0.64 2.95
C GLY A 68 -23.50 0.85 3.28
N ILE A 69 -24.32 1.56 2.49
CA ILE A 69 -24.50 3.01 2.61
C ILE A 69 -25.41 3.37 3.81
N LYS A 70 -25.04 4.42 4.55
CA LYS A 70 -25.84 4.89 5.70
C LYS A 70 -27.12 5.56 5.21
N SER A 71 -28.17 5.55 6.02
CA SER A 71 -29.46 6.16 5.66
C SER A 71 -29.37 7.66 5.33
N GLU A 72 -28.36 8.37 5.85
CA GLU A 72 -28.12 9.79 5.57
C GLU A 72 -27.45 10.05 4.21
N GLU A 73 -26.81 9.04 3.63
CA GLU A 73 -26.07 9.11 2.35
C GLU A 73 -26.94 8.65 1.16
N ALA A 74 -28.14 8.13 1.44
CA ALA A 74 -29.05 7.58 0.43
C ALA A 74 -29.60 8.63 -0.57
N ASP A 75 -29.61 9.90 -0.17
CA ASP A 75 -30.06 11.02 -1.01
C ASP A 75 -28.89 11.62 -1.83
N GLU A 76 -27.67 11.09 -1.73
CA GLU A 76 -26.53 11.58 -2.48
C GLU A 76 -26.63 11.22 -3.97
N PRO A 77 -26.64 12.21 -4.90
CA PRO A 77 -26.84 11.96 -6.32
C PRO A 77 -25.76 11.08 -6.99
N LEU A 78 -24.57 10.97 -6.38
CA LEU A 78 -23.48 10.14 -6.88
C LEU A 78 -23.64 8.66 -6.53
N LEU A 79 -24.42 8.34 -5.49
CA LEU A 79 -24.60 6.99 -4.96
C LEU A 79 -25.94 6.36 -5.40
N GLN A 80 -26.81 7.15 -6.02
CA GLN A 80 -28.11 6.71 -6.51
C GLN A 80 -27.99 5.99 -7.86
N GLU A 81 -28.48 4.76 -7.92
CA GLU A 81 -28.51 3.98 -9.15
C GLU A 81 -29.27 4.69 -10.27
N ASN A 82 -28.68 4.75 -11.47
CA ASN A 82 -29.31 5.33 -12.65
C ASN A 82 -29.52 4.29 -13.77
N PRO A 83 -30.55 3.43 -13.67
CA PRO A 83 -30.80 2.36 -14.63
C PRO A 83 -31.22 2.88 -16.03
N GLN A 84 -31.38 4.18 -16.22
CA GLN A 84 -31.82 4.77 -17.49
C GLN A 84 -30.65 5.31 -18.34
N ARG A 85 -29.41 5.30 -17.83
CA ARG A 85 -28.24 5.86 -18.51
C ARG A 85 -27.30 4.76 -19.02
N PHE A 86 -27.57 4.28 -20.23
CA PHE A 86 -26.71 3.29 -20.92
C PHE A 86 -25.70 3.92 -21.90
N VAL A 87 -25.87 5.20 -22.19
CA VAL A 87 -25.01 5.94 -23.12
C VAL A 87 -24.34 7.10 -22.40
N LEU A 88 -23.07 7.34 -22.73
CA LEU A 88 -22.26 8.37 -22.09
C LEU A 88 -22.79 9.79 -22.36
N PHE A 89 -23.30 10.01 -23.57
CA PHE A 89 -23.83 11.31 -23.99
C PHE A 89 -25.34 11.43 -23.74
N PRO A 90 -25.83 12.60 -23.32
CA PRO A 90 -25.10 13.84 -23.04
C PRO A 90 -24.35 13.82 -21.69
N ILE A 91 -23.19 14.49 -21.61
CA ILE A 91 -22.38 14.55 -20.38
C ILE A 91 -23.11 15.42 -19.34
N LYS A 92 -23.39 14.84 -18.16
CA LYS A 92 -23.99 15.57 -17.02
C LYS A 92 -22.92 16.26 -16.17
N TYR A 93 -21.91 15.50 -15.73
CA TYR A 93 -20.85 15.96 -14.85
C TYR A 93 -19.59 16.34 -15.63
N HIS A 94 -19.52 17.61 -16.06
CA HIS A 94 -18.44 18.12 -16.89
C HIS A 94 -17.09 18.14 -16.17
N GLU A 95 -17.08 18.47 -14.88
CA GLU A 95 -15.86 18.53 -14.06
C GLU A 95 -15.22 17.15 -13.91
N ILE A 96 -16.03 16.13 -13.60
CA ILE A 96 -15.59 14.73 -13.49
C ILE A 96 -15.05 14.25 -14.84
N TRP A 97 -15.76 14.55 -15.93
CA TRP A 97 -15.32 14.20 -17.28
C TRP A 97 -14.01 14.86 -17.67
N GLN A 98 -13.81 16.14 -17.31
CA GLN A 98 -12.55 16.85 -17.55
C GLN A 98 -11.39 16.21 -16.77
N MET A 99 -11.61 15.80 -15.51
CA MET A 99 -10.59 15.10 -14.72
C MET A 99 -10.25 13.74 -15.32
N TYR A 100 -11.26 12.98 -15.76
CA TYR A 100 -11.04 11.73 -16.49
C TYR A 100 -10.20 11.96 -17.75
N LYS A 101 -10.56 12.93 -18.59
CA LYS A 101 -9.81 13.25 -19.82
C LYS A 101 -8.39 13.74 -19.54
N LYS A 102 -8.18 14.47 -18.45
CA LYS A 102 -6.84 14.87 -18.00
C LYS A 102 -5.99 13.68 -17.58
N ALA A 103 -6.58 12.72 -16.87
CA ALA A 103 -5.92 11.48 -16.48
C ALA A 103 -5.61 10.59 -17.71
N GLU A 104 -6.57 10.43 -18.62
CA GLU A 104 -6.39 9.70 -19.89
C GLU A 104 -5.28 10.29 -20.75
N ALA A 105 -5.19 11.63 -20.81
CA ALA A 105 -4.10 12.32 -21.51
C ALA A 105 -2.72 12.15 -20.83
N SER A 106 -2.67 11.64 -19.60
CA SER A 106 -1.46 11.37 -18.83
C SER A 106 -1.10 9.87 -18.82
N PHE A 107 -1.61 9.10 -19.79
CA PHE A 107 -1.30 7.69 -19.94
C PHE A 107 0.16 7.49 -20.34
N TRP A 108 0.84 6.55 -19.68
CA TRP A 108 2.20 6.12 -19.97
C TRP A 108 2.32 4.62 -19.70
N THR A 109 3.23 3.94 -20.39
CA THR A 109 3.50 2.51 -20.16
C THR A 109 4.88 2.29 -19.52
N ALA A 110 5.06 1.16 -18.83
CA ALA A 110 6.31 0.85 -18.13
C ALA A 110 7.52 0.79 -19.08
N GLU A 111 7.30 0.45 -20.35
CA GLU A 111 8.32 0.41 -21.41
C GLU A 111 8.86 1.79 -21.79
N GLU A 112 8.18 2.87 -21.41
CA GLU A 112 8.66 4.25 -21.64
C GLU A 112 9.79 4.64 -20.68
N ILE A 113 10.03 3.84 -19.62
CA ILE A 113 11.10 4.08 -18.65
C ILE A 113 12.38 3.36 -19.10
N ASP A 114 13.43 4.12 -19.43
CA ASP A 114 14.76 3.59 -19.73
C ASP A 114 15.53 3.28 -18.44
N LEU A 115 15.73 1.98 -18.16
CA LEU A 115 16.48 1.48 -16.99
C LEU A 115 17.92 1.04 -17.33
N SER A 116 18.42 1.36 -18.53
CA SER A 116 19.71 0.83 -19.03
C SER A 116 20.92 1.27 -18.19
N LYS A 117 20.86 2.45 -17.58
CA LYS A 117 21.96 3.01 -16.77
C LYS A 117 21.81 2.73 -15.28
N ASP A 118 20.58 2.48 -14.83
CA ASP A 118 20.22 2.30 -13.43
C ASP A 118 21.00 1.16 -12.78
N LEU A 119 21.25 0.07 -13.51
CA LEU A 119 22.02 -1.07 -12.99
C LEU A 119 23.51 -0.72 -12.77
N HIS A 120 24.08 0.17 -13.59
CA HIS A 120 25.44 0.64 -13.38
C HIS A 120 25.52 1.53 -12.13
N ASP A 121 24.59 2.47 -12.01
CA ASP A 121 24.54 3.41 -10.89
C ASP A 121 24.25 2.69 -9.57
N TRP A 122 23.37 1.68 -9.61
CA TRP A 122 23.05 0.83 -8.47
C TRP A 122 24.30 0.14 -7.88
N ASN A 123 25.16 -0.42 -8.75
CA ASN A 123 26.31 -1.21 -8.30
C ASN A 123 27.57 -0.38 -8.05
N ASN A 124 27.77 0.73 -8.78
CA ASN A 124 29.06 1.44 -8.79
C ASN A 124 29.00 2.83 -8.17
N ARG A 125 27.81 3.42 -7.99
CA ARG A 125 27.66 4.79 -7.46
C ARG A 125 26.97 4.83 -6.11
N LEU A 126 26.00 3.96 -5.87
CA LEU A 126 25.27 3.91 -4.60
C LEU A 126 26.04 3.14 -3.52
N THR A 127 26.01 3.69 -2.32
CA THR A 127 26.51 3.03 -1.10
C THR A 127 25.52 1.96 -0.61
N ALA A 128 25.99 1.04 0.25
CA ALA A 128 25.15 -0.03 0.77
C ALA A 128 23.93 0.49 1.57
N ASP A 129 24.08 1.61 2.27
CA ASP A 129 23.01 2.21 3.06
C ASP A 129 21.95 2.87 2.14
N GLU A 130 22.37 3.51 1.05
CA GLU A 130 21.46 4.07 0.05
C GLU A 130 20.70 2.97 -0.70
N GLN A 131 21.38 1.89 -1.10
CA GLN A 131 20.72 0.74 -1.72
C GLN A 131 19.70 0.11 -0.76
N PHE A 132 20.04 -0.03 0.52
CA PHE A 132 19.12 -0.55 1.53
C PHE A 132 17.88 0.34 1.67
N PHE A 133 18.08 1.66 1.74
CA PHE A 133 16.99 2.63 1.84
C PHE A 133 16.06 2.60 0.62
N VAL A 134 16.61 2.69 -0.59
CA VAL A 134 15.83 2.65 -1.83
C VAL A 134 15.10 1.33 -2.00
N SER A 135 15.72 0.19 -1.64
CA SER A 135 15.09 -1.13 -1.69
C SER A 135 13.84 -1.21 -0.81
N HIS A 136 13.87 -0.61 0.39
CA HIS A 136 12.72 -0.60 1.30
C HIS A 136 11.58 0.28 0.77
N ILE A 137 11.91 1.42 0.15
CA ILE A 137 10.92 2.29 -0.49
C ILE A 137 10.25 1.57 -1.66
N LEU A 138 11.03 0.89 -2.51
CA LEU A 138 10.48 0.12 -3.62
C LEU A 138 9.57 -1.02 -3.14
N ALA A 139 9.96 -1.73 -2.07
CA ALA A 139 9.14 -2.77 -1.46
C ALA A 139 7.81 -2.21 -0.88
N PHE A 140 7.84 -1.01 -0.30
CA PHE A 140 6.64 -0.33 0.18
C PHE A 140 5.68 0.01 -0.96
N PHE A 141 6.17 0.62 -2.05
CA PHE A 141 5.32 0.95 -3.20
C PHE A 141 4.83 -0.28 -3.97
N ALA A 142 5.58 -1.39 -3.94
CA ALA A 142 5.09 -2.66 -4.46
C ALA A 142 3.86 -3.20 -3.69
N SER A 143 3.57 -2.66 -2.50
CA SER A 143 2.43 -3.05 -1.65
C SER A 143 1.15 -2.23 -1.92
N ASP A 144 1.09 -1.42 -2.97
CA ASP A 144 -0.05 -0.56 -3.33
C ASP A 144 -1.37 -1.32 -3.67
N GLY A 145 -1.35 -2.66 -3.61
CA GLY A 145 -2.52 -3.50 -3.83
C GLY A 145 -3.70 -3.22 -2.89
N ILE A 146 -3.43 -2.76 -1.65
CA ILE A 146 -4.49 -2.41 -0.68
C ILE A 146 -5.31 -1.21 -1.15
N VAL A 147 -4.66 -0.23 -1.78
CA VAL A 147 -5.34 0.95 -2.31
C VAL A 147 -6.21 0.55 -3.50
N ASN A 148 -5.70 -0.32 -4.37
CA ASN A 148 -6.45 -0.81 -5.53
C ASN A 148 -7.71 -1.61 -5.14
N GLU A 149 -7.63 -2.45 -4.10
CA GLU A 149 -8.79 -3.17 -3.55
C GLU A 149 -9.89 -2.19 -3.12
N ASN A 150 -9.51 -1.13 -2.39
CA ASN A 150 -10.46 -0.13 -1.94
C ASN A 150 -11.08 0.70 -3.09
N LEU A 151 -10.28 1.05 -4.12
CA LEU A 151 -10.76 1.79 -5.29
C LEU A 151 -11.78 0.97 -6.09
N VAL A 152 -11.54 -0.33 -6.26
CA VAL A 152 -12.41 -1.20 -7.07
C VAL A 152 -13.61 -1.69 -6.27
N GLU A 153 -13.39 -2.30 -5.11
CA GLU A 153 -14.46 -2.99 -4.37
C GLU A 153 -15.42 -2.02 -3.67
N ARG A 154 -14.91 -0.85 -3.23
CA ARG A 154 -15.74 0.16 -2.57
C ARG A 154 -16.10 1.29 -3.51
N PHE A 155 -15.12 2.12 -3.89
CA PHE A 155 -15.42 3.36 -4.62
C PHE A 155 -16.07 3.13 -6.00
N SER A 156 -15.53 2.22 -6.81
CA SER A 156 -16.10 1.94 -8.13
C SER A 156 -17.43 1.18 -8.06
N GLY A 157 -17.71 0.49 -6.96
CA GLY A 157 -18.98 -0.22 -6.75
C GLY A 157 -20.09 0.69 -6.21
N GLU A 158 -19.73 1.70 -5.41
CA GLU A 158 -20.68 2.62 -4.76
C GLU A 158 -21.10 3.78 -5.66
N VAL A 159 -20.18 4.34 -6.47
CA VAL A 159 -20.45 5.50 -7.33
C VAL A 159 -21.18 5.09 -8.63
N GLN A 160 -22.35 5.68 -8.90
CA GLN A 160 -23.32 5.24 -9.93
C GLN A 160 -23.49 6.18 -11.14
N ILE A 161 -22.57 7.12 -11.36
CA ILE A 161 -22.75 8.22 -12.34
C ILE A 161 -22.68 7.81 -13.82
#